data_AF-A0A674GPM7-F1
#
_entry.id   AF-A0A674GPM7-F1
#
_cell.length_a   1.000
_cell.length_b   1.000
_cell.length_c   1.000
_cell.angle_alpha   90.00
_cell.angle_beta   90.00
_cell.angle_gamma   90.00
#
_symmetry.space_group_name_H-M   'P 1'
#
loop_
_entity.id
_entity.type
_entity.pdbx_description
1 polymer ?
#
loop_
_entity_poly.entity_id
_entity_poly.type
_entity_poly.pdbx_seq_one_letter_code
_entity_poly.pdbx_strand_id
1 'polypeptide(L)'
;LEAVAARLKDFSRKQDGAVIQNLVLAARERLGKVLQRAASAGSLRPPQPCPPLQFSESRRLLLDWMDEVEQSLEVPQDAATSQEEIKCQLAEHKAFQKVLRAKRPVYEATLRSGRALREGARLPQDLQPLEELLGELKERWDALCSHAAERQHKLEESLLFSGKFTDALQALMDWLYRAEPQLSEDVPVGGDRDLVGDLVDKHKVFQKELGKRASCIKTLKRSVRDLTARSSSVDSQWLQRQVEELSTRWDLVCKLSLSKQARLEAALRQAEEFHTLVHSFLGRLTESEKTLKYGVFPEEEACQQLELECITSLGEEILTTCHPDSIITIKSWVTVAKSRFQEVLSWAQQQGERLRAQAAALAAEREETEQLLDWITAAEEALGLRDQEPLPEEADTTAPLQVFMEELNRKQPDVEKVTKSCKRNPIIAPPHAPDPQTSGKAQGTAAVPLGGLEPQTPLMAQLLHRWQQLWLLALDRQYRLEMALQRLRELEEFAHFDFGVWRKRYMQWISQMKSRVLDIFRGIDRDQDGRISQREFIESVLASSGCWGAWRRLRGQALGGLTVPVPPQSSPPTSWR
;
A
#
# COMPACT_ATOMS: atom_id res chain seq x y z
N LEU A 1 5.43 -145.37 -10.92
CA LEU A 1 4.23 -146.05 -11.45
C LEU A 1 4.59 -147.14 -12.45
N GLU A 2 5.33 -146.84 -13.52
CA GLU A 2 5.71 -147.82 -14.56
C GLU A 2 6.51 -149.02 -14.02
N ALA A 3 7.50 -148.78 -13.13
CA ALA A 3 8.28 -149.85 -12.49
C ALA A 3 7.43 -150.79 -11.59
N VAL A 4 6.37 -150.29 -10.97
CA VAL A 4 5.46 -151.08 -10.12
C VAL A 4 4.50 -151.90 -10.99
N ALA A 5 4.02 -151.31 -12.08
CA ALA A 5 3.16 -151.99 -13.04
C ALA A 5 3.88 -153.09 -13.83
N ALA A 6 5.16 -152.90 -14.16
CA ALA A 6 5.99 -153.94 -14.77
C ALA A 6 6.11 -155.18 -13.86
N ARG A 7 6.39 -154.95 -12.57
CA ARG A 7 6.45 -156.03 -11.57
C ARG A 7 5.11 -156.74 -11.38
N LEU A 8 3.99 -156.04 -11.39
CA LEU A 8 2.65 -156.64 -11.27
C LEU A 8 2.25 -157.47 -12.50
N LYS A 9 2.75 -157.11 -13.69
CA LYS A 9 2.49 -157.82 -14.93
C LYS A 9 3.06 -159.24 -14.90
N ASP A 10 4.25 -159.43 -14.31
CA ASP A 10 4.97 -160.71 -14.21
C ASP A 10 4.27 -161.75 -13.32
N PHE A 11 3.37 -161.32 -12.42
CA PHE A 11 2.61 -162.21 -11.51
C PHE A 11 1.12 -162.34 -11.87
N SER A 12 0.66 -161.74 -12.97
CA SER A 12 -0.77 -161.62 -13.31
C SER A 12 -1.19 -162.51 -14.47
N ARG A 13 -2.44 -163.02 -14.49
CA ARG A 13 -2.98 -163.78 -15.62
C ARG A 13 -3.14 -162.86 -16.84
N LYS A 14 -3.10 -163.38 -18.07
CA LYS A 14 -3.08 -162.59 -19.33
C LYS A 14 -4.15 -161.48 -19.42
N GLN A 15 -5.31 -161.65 -18.79
CA GLN A 15 -6.37 -160.62 -18.76
C GLN A 15 -6.07 -159.45 -17.82
N ASP A 16 -5.40 -159.69 -16.69
CA ASP A 16 -5.07 -158.67 -15.68
C ASP A 16 -3.93 -157.75 -16.14
N GLY A 17 -2.98 -158.30 -16.90
CA GLY A 17 -1.87 -157.53 -17.47
C GLY A 17 -2.31 -156.42 -18.44
N ALA A 18 -3.43 -156.62 -19.15
CA ALA A 18 -4.01 -155.60 -20.03
C ALA A 18 -4.66 -154.45 -19.25
N VAL A 19 -5.33 -154.76 -18.13
CA VAL A 19 -5.95 -153.76 -17.24
C VAL A 19 -4.87 -152.91 -16.58
N ILE A 20 -3.78 -153.52 -16.10
CA ILE A 20 -2.65 -152.81 -15.50
C ILE A 20 -1.99 -151.86 -16.51
N GLN A 21 -1.78 -152.30 -17.77
CA GLN A 21 -1.24 -151.42 -18.81
C GLN A 21 -2.17 -150.25 -19.15
N ASN A 22 -3.49 -150.49 -19.24
CA ASN A 22 -4.46 -149.42 -19.50
C ASN A 22 -4.52 -148.39 -18.36
N LEU A 23 -4.44 -148.81 -17.11
CA LEU A 23 -4.40 -147.89 -15.96
C LEU A 23 -3.12 -147.05 -15.94
N VAL A 24 -1.98 -147.62 -16.29
CA VAL A 24 -0.71 -146.88 -16.42
C VAL A 24 -0.78 -145.87 -17.55
N LEU A 25 -1.32 -146.25 -18.71
CA LEU A 25 -1.53 -145.35 -19.84
C LEU A 25 -2.48 -144.21 -19.48
N ALA A 26 -3.59 -144.49 -18.80
CA ALA A 26 -4.53 -143.48 -18.33
C ALA A 26 -3.90 -142.54 -17.29
N ALA A 27 -3.06 -143.06 -16.39
CA ALA A 27 -2.29 -142.23 -15.46
C ALA A 27 -1.25 -141.37 -16.19
N ARG A 28 -0.60 -141.90 -17.24
CA ARG A 28 0.33 -141.14 -18.09
C ARG A 28 -0.36 -140.04 -18.85
N GLU A 29 -1.54 -140.28 -19.42
CA GLU A 29 -2.32 -139.24 -20.07
C GLU A 29 -2.81 -138.17 -19.09
N ARG A 30 -3.27 -138.56 -17.89
CA ARG A 30 -3.70 -137.61 -16.87
C ARG A 30 -2.54 -136.76 -16.37
N LEU A 31 -1.39 -137.37 -16.11
CA LEU A 31 -0.17 -136.66 -15.74
C LEU A 31 0.29 -135.75 -16.89
N GLY A 32 0.21 -136.23 -18.13
CA GLY A 32 0.48 -135.43 -19.33
C GLY A 32 -0.44 -134.22 -19.45
N LYS A 33 -1.74 -134.37 -19.19
CA LYS A 33 -2.72 -133.26 -19.18
C LYS A 33 -2.46 -132.28 -18.03
N VAL A 34 -2.04 -132.76 -16.85
CA VAL A 34 -1.66 -131.89 -15.72
C VAL A 34 -0.36 -131.13 -16.01
N LEU A 35 0.65 -131.80 -16.57
CA LEU A 35 1.92 -131.20 -16.98
C LEU A 35 1.72 -130.21 -18.13
N GLN A 36 0.82 -130.50 -19.08
CA GLN A 36 0.48 -129.59 -20.18
C GLN A 36 -0.28 -128.35 -19.68
N ARG A 37 -1.19 -128.51 -18.69
CA ARG A 37 -1.85 -127.38 -18.01
C ARG A 37 -0.87 -126.55 -17.17
N ALA A 38 0.08 -127.21 -16.51
CA ALA A 38 1.14 -126.54 -15.76
C ALA A 38 2.13 -125.81 -16.70
N ALA A 39 2.46 -126.39 -17.85
CA ALA A 39 3.31 -125.76 -18.87
C ALA A 39 2.60 -124.59 -19.57
N SER A 40 1.30 -124.70 -19.87
CA SER A 40 0.52 -123.58 -20.40
C SER A 40 0.33 -122.44 -19.40
N ALA A 41 0.32 -122.75 -18.09
CA ALA A 41 0.31 -121.74 -17.03
C ALA A 41 1.70 -121.12 -16.78
N GLY A 42 2.77 -121.88 -16.99
CA GLY A 42 4.15 -121.45 -16.78
C GLY A 42 4.80 -120.72 -17.96
N SER A 43 4.27 -120.85 -19.18
CA SER A 43 4.93 -120.34 -20.41
C SER A 43 4.63 -118.87 -20.75
N LEU A 44 3.96 -118.10 -19.89
CA LEU A 44 3.68 -116.67 -20.11
C LEU A 44 4.09 -115.82 -18.90
N ARG A 45 5.39 -115.77 -18.60
CA ARG A 45 5.99 -114.53 -18.08
C ARG A 45 7.53 -114.59 -18.16
N PRO A 46 8.20 -113.64 -18.84
CA PRO A 46 9.62 -113.37 -18.54
C PRO A 46 9.75 -112.97 -17.05
N PRO A 47 10.96 -112.91 -16.46
CA PRO A 47 11.17 -112.34 -15.13
C PRO A 47 10.81 -110.85 -15.15
N GLN A 48 9.52 -110.56 -15.10
CA GLN A 48 9.01 -109.26 -14.76
C GLN A 48 9.12 -109.16 -13.25
N PRO A 49 9.74 -108.10 -12.69
CA PRO A 49 9.64 -107.85 -11.26
C PRO A 49 8.16 -107.90 -10.87
N CYS A 50 7.83 -108.56 -9.77
CA CYS A 50 6.45 -108.68 -9.33
C CYS A 50 5.83 -107.27 -9.32
N PRO A 51 4.78 -106.99 -10.12
CA PRO A 51 4.15 -105.68 -10.20
C PRO A 51 3.90 -104.99 -8.84
N PRO A 52 3.46 -105.70 -7.77
CA PRO A 52 3.30 -105.09 -6.45
C PRO A 52 4.61 -104.63 -5.80
N LEU A 53 5.71 -105.36 -6.01
CA LEU A 53 7.03 -104.98 -5.48
C LEU A 53 7.60 -103.75 -6.21
N GLN A 54 7.38 -103.67 -7.52
CA GLN A 54 7.82 -102.51 -8.30
C GLN A 54 7.06 -101.24 -7.90
N PHE A 55 5.74 -101.35 -7.64
CA PHE A 55 4.96 -100.23 -7.12
C PHE A 55 5.38 -99.84 -5.71
N SER A 56 5.56 -100.80 -4.80
CA SER A 56 5.95 -100.48 -3.42
C SER A 56 7.33 -99.83 -3.36
N GLU A 57 8.29 -100.29 -4.17
CA GLU A 57 9.61 -99.68 -4.28
C GLU A 57 9.55 -98.27 -4.89
N SER A 58 8.83 -98.11 -6.00
CA SER A 58 8.66 -96.80 -6.67
C SER A 58 7.92 -95.79 -5.78
N ARG A 59 6.94 -96.26 -4.99
CA ARG A 59 6.23 -95.44 -4.01
C ARG A 59 7.16 -95.03 -2.87
N ARG A 60 7.90 -95.97 -2.29
CA ARG A 60 8.86 -95.70 -1.21
C ARG A 60 9.89 -94.66 -1.64
N LEU A 61 10.56 -94.88 -2.77
CA LEU A 61 11.57 -93.94 -3.29
C LEU A 61 10.99 -92.54 -3.57
N LEU A 62 9.73 -92.47 -3.98
CA LEU A 62 9.06 -91.19 -4.21
C LEU A 62 8.70 -90.50 -2.90
N LEU A 63 8.22 -91.22 -1.90
CA LEU A 63 7.96 -90.70 -0.56
C LEU A 63 9.26 -90.25 0.12
N ASP A 64 10.32 -91.05 0.07
CA ASP A 64 11.66 -90.71 0.59
C ASP A 64 12.16 -89.41 -0.06
N TRP A 65 12.03 -89.28 -1.39
CA TRP A 65 12.39 -88.06 -2.10
C TRP A 65 11.50 -86.87 -1.69
N MET A 66 10.20 -87.08 -1.47
CA MET A 66 9.28 -86.04 -1.02
C MET A 66 9.65 -85.53 0.36
N ASP A 67 10.03 -86.42 1.28
CA ASP A 67 10.48 -86.08 2.63
C ASP A 67 11.77 -85.26 2.60
N GLU A 68 12.73 -85.63 1.75
CA GLU A 68 13.97 -84.87 1.54
C GLU A 68 13.67 -83.44 1.06
N VAL A 69 12.74 -83.27 0.12
CA VAL A 69 12.42 -81.93 -0.40
C VAL A 69 11.50 -81.13 0.51
N GLU A 70 10.62 -81.78 1.27
CA GLU A 70 9.80 -81.12 2.30
C GLU A 70 10.69 -80.48 3.37
N GLN A 71 11.74 -81.19 3.83
CA GLN A 71 12.74 -80.61 4.74
C GLN A 71 13.46 -79.40 4.12
N SER A 72 13.72 -79.41 2.81
CA SER A 72 14.30 -78.26 2.11
C SER A 72 13.34 -77.06 1.96
N LEU A 73 12.02 -77.31 2.06
CA LEU A 73 10.99 -76.26 2.03
C LEU A 73 10.75 -75.63 3.41
N GLU A 74 11.13 -76.30 4.50
CA GLU A 74 11.00 -75.84 5.89
C GLU A 74 12.08 -74.82 6.34
N VAL A 75 12.88 -74.27 5.42
CA VAL A 75 13.86 -73.25 5.77
C VAL A 75 13.15 -71.97 6.28
N PRO A 76 13.58 -71.39 7.43
CA PRO A 76 12.74 -70.57 8.31
C PRO A 76 12.06 -69.36 7.67
N GLN A 77 10.86 -69.10 8.16
CA GLN A 77 9.93 -68.03 7.80
C GLN A 77 10.42 -66.61 8.16
N ASP A 78 11.62 -66.45 8.75
CA ASP A 78 12.01 -65.25 9.53
C ASP A 78 13.25 -64.47 9.05
N ALA A 79 13.86 -64.76 7.90
CA ALA A 79 15.17 -64.16 7.57
C ALA A 79 15.41 -63.82 6.10
N ALA A 80 14.49 -63.11 5.45
CA ALA A 80 14.83 -62.35 4.25
C ALA A 80 14.31 -60.93 4.41
N THR A 81 15.16 -60.04 4.91
CA THR A 81 14.82 -58.64 5.16
C THR A 81 15.30 -57.72 4.05
N SER A 82 16.37 -58.07 3.34
CA SER A 82 16.79 -57.33 2.14
C SER A 82 16.09 -57.82 0.87
N GLN A 83 15.84 -56.86 -0.02
CA GLN A 83 15.26 -57.10 -1.33
C GLN A 83 16.12 -58.09 -2.15
N GLU A 84 17.45 -58.05 -1.98
CA GLU A 84 18.41 -58.91 -2.65
C GLU A 84 18.36 -60.35 -2.13
N GLU A 85 18.24 -60.54 -0.81
CA GLU A 85 18.03 -61.87 -0.21
C GLU A 85 16.72 -62.50 -0.68
N ILE A 86 15.62 -61.72 -0.70
CA ILE A 86 14.32 -62.20 -1.20
C ILE A 86 14.43 -62.60 -2.68
N LYS A 87 15.16 -61.85 -3.51
CA LYS A 87 15.43 -62.20 -4.92
C LYS A 87 16.23 -63.50 -5.05
N CYS A 88 17.26 -63.71 -4.22
CA CYS A 88 18.03 -64.95 -4.20
C CYS A 88 17.15 -66.14 -3.79
N GLN A 89 16.41 -66.04 -2.69
CA GLN A 89 15.50 -67.09 -2.24
C GLN A 89 14.41 -67.41 -3.29
N LEU A 90 13.90 -66.39 -4.00
CA LEU A 90 12.97 -66.58 -5.10
C LEU A 90 13.62 -67.32 -6.29
N ALA A 91 14.89 -67.05 -6.59
CA ALA A 91 15.63 -67.74 -7.64
C ALA A 91 15.89 -69.21 -7.28
N GLU A 92 16.30 -69.48 -6.03
CA GLU A 92 16.46 -70.84 -5.48
C GLU A 92 15.14 -71.60 -5.51
N HIS A 93 14.04 -70.97 -5.07
CA HIS A 93 12.72 -71.58 -5.10
C HIS A 93 12.25 -71.87 -6.55
N LYS A 94 12.53 -70.98 -7.51
CA LYS A 94 12.28 -71.24 -8.93
C LYS A 94 13.08 -72.44 -9.45
N ALA A 95 14.30 -72.66 -8.96
CA ALA A 95 15.08 -73.86 -9.29
C ALA A 95 14.43 -75.11 -8.68
N PHE A 96 14.02 -75.06 -7.41
CA PHE A 96 13.26 -76.13 -6.76
C PHE A 96 11.98 -76.51 -7.53
N GLN A 97 11.19 -75.52 -7.96
CA GLN A 97 9.99 -75.79 -8.76
C GLN A 97 10.29 -76.53 -10.07
N LYS A 98 11.45 -76.29 -10.70
CA LYS A 98 11.87 -77.06 -11.89
C LYS A 98 12.11 -78.53 -11.53
N VAL A 99 12.75 -78.81 -10.39
CA VAL A 99 12.95 -80.18 -9.88
C VAL A 99 11.62 -80.86 -9.59
N LEU A 100 10.70 -80.18 -8.90
CA LEU A 100 9.35 -80.68 -8.61
C LEU A 100 8.57 -81.00 -9.91
N ARG A 101 8.64 -80.12 -10.91
CA ARG A 101 8.01 -80.36 -12.23
C ARG A 101 8.64 -81.55 -12.95
N ALA A 102 9.96 -81.71 -12.89
CA ALA A 102 10.66 -82.84 -13.48
C ALA A 102 10.32 -84.19 -12.83
N LYS A 103 9.91 -84.20 -11.55
CA LYS A 103 9.49 -85.40 -10.81
C LYS A 103 8.03 -85.80 -11.05
N ARG A 104 7.20 -84.92 -11.60
CA ARG A 104 5.78 -85.18 -11.91
C ARG A 104 5.53 -86.41 -12.78
N PRO A 105 6.28 -86.67 -13.87
CA PRO A 105 6.08 -87.88 -14.67
C PRO A 105 6.32 -89.17 -13.88
N VAL A 106 7.28 -89.15 -12.92
CA VAL A 106 7.58 -90.27 -12.04
C VAL A 106 6.42 -90.51 -11.08
N TYR A 107 5.88 -89.45 -10.47
CA TYR A 107 4.66 -89.52 -9.66
C TYR A 107 3.48 -90.09 -10.46
N GLU A 108 3.20 -89.57 -11.65
CA GLU A 108 2.10 -90.05 -12.50
C GLU A 108 2.28 -91.52 -12.90
N ALA A 109 3.52 -91.95 -13.18
CA ALA A 109 3.83 -93.34 -13.48
C ALA A 109 3.61 -94.25 -12.27
N THR A 110 4.08 -93.88 -11.08
CA THR A 110 3.86 -94.63 -9.84
C THR A 110 2.37 -94.71 -9.51
N LEU A 111 1.63 -93.61 -9.68
CA LEU A 111 0.18 -93.55 -9.46
C LEU A 111 -0.59 -94.43 -10.47
N ARG A 112 -0.21 -94.41 -11.77
CA ARG A 112 -0.76 -95.33 -12.79
C ARG A 112 -0.48 -96.79 -12.44
N SER A 113 0.73 -97.10 -12.01
CA SER A 113 1.12 -98.47 -11.62
C SER A 113 0.30 -98.97 -10.42
N GLY A 114 0.10 -98.13 -9.40
CA GLY A 114 -0.73 -98.49 -8.25
C GLY A 114 -2.21 -98.65 -8.61
N ARG A 115 -2.75 -97.82 -9.51
CA ARG A 115 -4.12 -98.00 -10.02
C ARG A 115 -4.30 -99.32 -10.78
N ALA A 116 -3.35 -99.67 -11.65
CA ALA A 116 -3.37 -100.93 -12.37
C ALA A 116 -3.31 -102.15 -11.43
N LEU A 117 -2.56 -102.04 -10.30
CA LEU A 117 -2.54 -103.06 -9.26
C LEU A 117 -3.87 -103.18 -8.53
N ARG A 118 -4.49 -102.05 -8.17
CA ARG A 118 -5.81 -101.99 -7.55
C ARG A 118 -6.89 -102.59 -8.45
N GLU A 119 -6.85 -102.31 -9.76
CA GLU A 119 -7.76 -102.89 -10.75
C GLU A 119 -7.56 -104.40 -10.96
N GLY A 120 -6.32 -104.89 -10.81
CA GLY A 120 -5.96 -106.31 -10.96
C GLY A 120 -6.16 -107.16 -9.69
N ALA A 121 -6.40 -106.55 -8.53
CA ALA A 121 -6.58 -107.22 -7.25
C ALA A 121 -7.93 -107.96 -7.20
N ARG A 122 -7.90 -109.24 -6.80
CA ARG A 122 -9.09 -110.11 -6.74
C ARG A 122 -9.59 -110.39 -5.32
N LEU A 123 -8.76 -110.09 -4.33
CA LEU A 123 -9.06 -110.34 -2.92
C LEU A 123 -9.58 -109.05 -2.28
N PRO A 124 -10.75 -109.08 -1.61
CA PRO A 124 -11.29 -107.91 -0.90
C PRO A 124 -10.34 -107.32 0.15
N GLN A 125 -9.45 -108.15 0.70
CA GLN A 125 -8.51 -107.79 1.75
C GLN A 125 -7.39 -106.86 1.25
N ASP A 126 -7.09 -106.86 -0.05
CA ASP A 126 -5.99 -106.09 -0.65
C ASP A 126 -6.45 -104.73 -1.22
N LEU A 127 -7.76 -104.56 -1.43
CA LEU A 127 -8.33 -103.37 -2.09
C LEU A 127 -8.22 -102.11 -1.22
N GLN A 128 -8.62 -102.20 0.05
CA GLN A 128 -8.58 -101.06 0.98
C GLN A 128 -7.13 -100.58 1.23
N PRO A 129 -6.16 -101.46 1.55
CA PRO A 129 -4.77 -101.03 1.69
C PRO A 129 -4.22 -100.37 0.42
N LEU A 130 -4.50 -100.90 -0.78
CA LEU A 130 -4.03 -100.27 -2.02
C LEU A 130 -4.63 -98.87 -2.25
N GLU A 131 -5.89 -98.67 -1.88
CA GLU A 131 -6.55 -97.35 -1.94
C GLU A 131 -5.94 -96.36 -0.94
N GLU A 132 -5.68 -96.79 0.29
CA GLU A 132 -4.99 -95.98 1.31
C GLU A 132 -3.60 -95.55 0.84
N LEU A 133 -2.82 -96.46 0.27
CA LEU A 133 -1.46 -96.19 -0.21
C LEU A 133 -1.42 -95.26 -1.43
N LEU A 134 -2.42 -95.34 -2.30
CA LEU A 134 -2.61 -94.40 -3.41
C LEU A 134 -3.10 -93.04 -2.93
N GLY A 135 -3.97 -93.03 -1.90
CA GLY A 135 -4.46 -91.85 -1.22
C GLY A 135 -3.33 -91.07 -0.57
N GLU A 136 -2.53 -91.73 0.27
CA GLU A 136 -1.35 -91.16 0.94
C GLU A 136 -0.38 -90.54 -0.07
N LEU A 137 -0.03 -91.27 -1.14
CA LEU A 137 0.88 -90.78 -2.17
C LEU A 137 0.32 -89.52 -2.85
N LYS A 138 -0.98 -89.50 -3.13
CA LYS A 138 -1.64 -88.36 -3.75
C LYS A 138 -1.69 -87.17 -2.81
N GLU A 139 -2.15 -87.37 -1.58
CA GLU A 139 -2.26 -86.32 -0.56
C GLU A 139 -0.92 -85.67 -0.29
N ARG A 140 0.15 -86.46 -0.11
CA ARG A 140 1.49 -85.93 0.15
C ARG A 140 2.03 -85.15 -1.06
N TRP A 141 1.74 -85.61 -2.30
CA TRP A 141 2.18 -84.91 -3.51
C TRP A 141 1.44 -83.59 -3.70
N ASP A 142 0.13 -83.59 -3.47
CA ASP A 142 -0.71 -82.40 -3.53
C ASP A 142 -0.34 -81.40 -2.42
N ALA A 143 -0.03 -81.88 -1.21
CA ALA A 143 0.46 -81.08 -0.09
C ALA A 143 1.81 -80.42 -0.41
N LEU A 144 2.78 -81.18 -0.91
CA LEU A 144 4.08 -80.68 -1.35
C LEU A 144 3.94 -79.60 -2.44
N CYS A 145 3.08 -79.84 -3.44
CA CYS A 145 2.82 -78.86 -4.49
C CYS A 145 2.16 -77.59 -3.95
N SER A 146 1.22 -77.74 -3.01
CA SER A 146 0.53 -76.62 -2.36
C SER A 146 1.50 -75.80 -1.49
N HIS A 147 2.36 -76.46 -0.72
CA HIS A 147 3.38 -75.82 0.10
C HIS A 147 4.39 -75.04 -0.75
N ALA A 148 4.81 -75.61 -1.89
CA ALA A 148 5.68 -74.94 -2.84
C ALA A 148 5.00 -73.69 -3.44
N ALA A 149 3.73 -73.77 -3.82
CA ALA A 149 2.97 -72.65 -4.35
C ALA A 149 2.79 -71.52 -3.32
N GLU A 150 2.46 -71.88 -2.07
CA GLU A 150 2.32 -70.93 -0.97
C GLU A 150 3.64 -70.20 -0.67
N ARG A 151 4.77 -70.93 -0.65
CA ARG A 151 6.09 -70.33 -0.48
C ARG A 151 6.44 -69.35 -1.60
N GLN A 152 6.14 -69.70 -2.85
CA GLN A 152 6.32 -68.79 -3.99
C GLN A 152 5.51 -67.50 -3.82
N HIS A 153 4.22 -67.62 -3.50
CA HIS A 153 3.34 -66.47 -3.31
C HIS A 153 3.86 -65.55 -2.21
N LYS A 154 4.24 -66.11 -1.05
CA LYS A 154 4.82 -65.33 0.06
C LYS A 154 6.11 -64.60 -0.34
N LEU A 155 7.02 -65.26 -1.07
CA LEU A 155 8.27 -64.63 -1.53
C LEU A 155 7.99 -63.49 -2.52
N GLU A 156 7.05 -63.66 -3.46
CA GLU A 156 6.65 -62.62 -4.40
C GLU A 156 5.96 -61.43 -3.71
N GLU A 157 5.08 -61.70 -2.74
CA GLU A 157 4.42 -60.66 -1.94
C GLU A 157 5.44 -59.87 -1.10
N SER A 158 6.39 -60.57 -0.48
CA SER A 158 7.46 -59.96 0.33
C SER A 158 8.40 -59.11 -0.54
N LEU A 159 8.72 -59.58 -1.74
CA LEU A 159 9.51 -58.82 -2.71
C LEU A 159 8.79 -57.54 -3.15
N LEU A 160 7.49 -57.65 -3.46
CA LEU A 160 6.68 -56.51 -3.85
C LEU A 160 6.57 -55.48 -2.72
N PHE A 161 6.38 -55.95 -1.48
CA PHE A 161 6.33 -55.09 -0.31
C PHE A 161 7.65 -54.35 -0.09
N SER A 162 8.79 -55.06 -0.12
CA SER A 162 10.13 -54.49 0.03
C SER A 162 10.44 -53.44 -1.04
N GLY A 163 10.10 -53.70 -2.30
CA GLY A 163 10.25 -52.74 -3.39
C GLY A 163 9.41 -51.47 -3.18
N LYS A 164 8.11 -51.62 -2.89
CA LYS A 164 7.25 -50.46 -2.61
C LYS A 164 7.70 -49.66 -1.39
N PHE A 165 8.22 -50.35 -0.37
CA PHE A 165 8.73 -49.73 0.84
C PHE A 165 9.97 -48.87 0.54
N THR A 166 10.95 -49.43 -0.18
CA THR A 166 12.19 -48.73 -0.54
C THR A 166 11.92 -47.55 -1.46
N ASP A 167 11.04 -47.71 -2.46
CA ASP A 167 10.60 -46.62 -3.34
C ASP A 167 9.92 -45.48 -2.55
N ALA A 168 9.04 -45.82 -1.61
CA ALA A 168 8.34 -44.83 -0.78
C ALA A 168 9.30 -44.08 0.16
N LEU A 169 10.25 -44.80 0.78
CA LEU A 169 11.31 -44.22 1.60
C LEU A 169 12.16 -43.24 0.78
N GLN A 170 12.62 -43.64 -0.40
CA GLN A 170 13.44 -42.81 -1.28
C GLN A 170 12.66 -41.56 -1.74
N ALA A 171 11.41 -41.72 -2.17
CA ALA A 171 10.59 -40.61 -2.62
C ALA A 171 10.36 -39.55 -1.51
N LEU A 172 10.24 -39.99 -0.25
CA LEU A 172 10.14 -39.08 0.90
C LEU A 172 11.47 -38.39 1.20
N MET A 173 12.59 -39.11 1.17
CA MET A 173 13.93 -38.54 1.35
C MET A 173 14.23 -37.48 0.28
N ASP A 174 14.00 -37.80 -0.99
CA ASP A 174 14.21 -36.87 -2.11
C ASP A 174 13.35 -35.61 -1.97
N TRP A 175 12.11 -35.76 -1.51
CA TRP A 175 11.25 -34.62 -1.25
C TRP A 175 11.80 -33.76 -0.11
N LEU A 176 12.27 -34.36 0.99
CA LEU A 176 12.88 -33.63 2.10
C LEU A 176 14.15 -32.88 1.67
N TYR A 177 15.01 -33.50 0.88
CA TYR A 177 16.21 -32.86 0.31
C TYR A 177 15.87 -31.64 -0.55
N ARG A 178 14.75 -31.66 -1.27
CA ARG A 178 14.27 -30.50 -2.04
C ARG A 178 13.54 -29.45 -1.19
N ALA A 179 12.86 -29.86 -0.13
CA ALA A 179 12.06 -28.98 0.72
C ALA A 179 12.93 -28.13 1.65
N GLU A 180 13.96 -28.72 2.25
CA GLU A 180 14.84 -28.07 3.22
C GLU A 180 15.46 -26.75 2.74
N PRO A 181 16.12 -26.66 1.56
CA PRO A 181 16.69 -25.40 1.09
C PRO A 181 15.65 -24.33 0.78
N GLN A 182 14.39 -24.70 0.51
CA GLN A 182 13.31 -23.73 0.31
C GLN A 182 12.79 -23.13 1.63
N LEU A 183 13.11 -23.76 2.75
CA LEU A 183 12.70 -23.34 4.09
C LEU A 183 13.84 -22.71 4.90
N SER A 184 15.04 -22.64 4.35
CA SER A 184 16.20 -22.10 5.06
C SER A 184 15.99 -20.65 5.49
N GLU A 185 16.74 -20.23 6.50
CA GLU A 185 16.74 -18.86 7.00
C GLU A 185 17.24 -17.85 5.95
N ASP A 186 18.08 -18.30 5.01
CA ASP A 186 18.63 -17.48 3.93
C ASP A 186 17.60 -17.10 2.85
N VAL A 187 16.46 -17.80 2.80
CA VAL A 187 15.39 -17.47 1.85
C VAL A 187 14.70 -16.18 2.29
N PRO A 188 14.74 -15.11 1.46
CA PRO A 188 14.14 -13.83 1.79
C PRO A 188 12.62 -13.95 1.89
N VAL A 189 12.05 -13.24 2.86
CA VAL A 189 10.61 -13.22 3.16
C VAL A 189 10.04 -11.81 3.23
N GLY A 190 10.89 -10.78 3.29
CA GLY A 190 10.49 -9.38 3.32
C GLY A 190 10.12 -8.87 1.92
N GLY A 191 9.34 -7.80 1.86
CA GLY A 191 8.90 -7.21 0.60
C GLY A 191 7.76 -6.23 0.78
N ASP A 192 7.10 -5.87 -0.32
CA ASP A 192 5.84 -5.14 -0.26
C ASP A 192 4.70 -6.05 0.22
N ARG A 193 3.63 -5.43 0.73
CA ARG A 193 2.50 -6.13 1.36
C ARG A 193 1.93 -7.24 0.48
N ASP A 194 1.79 -6.99 -0.82
CA ASP A 194 1.14 -7.91 -1.73
C ASP A 194 2.07 -9.11 -2.03
N LEU A 195 3.37 -8.87 -2.28
CA LEU A 195 4.34 -9.96 -2.44
C LEU A 195 4.42 -10.84 -1.18
N VAL A 196 4.51 -10.25 0.01
CA VAL A 196 4.61 -11.01 1.26
C VAL A 196 3.33 -11.83 1.47
N GLY A 197 2.16 -11.29 1.13
CA GLY A 197 0.90 -12.02 1.10
C GLY A 197 0.95 -13.27 0.20
N ASP A 198 1.48 -13.13 -1.02
CA ASP A 198 1.66 -14.26 -1.94
C ASP A 198 2.62 -15.32 -1.40
N LEU A 199 3.71 -14.91 -0.72
CA LEU A 199 4.65 -15.83 -0.09
C LEU A 199 4.01 -16.61 1.06
N VAL A 200 3.17 -15.96 1.86
CA VAL A 200 2.37 -16.60 2.92
C VAL A 200 1.44 -17.65 2.31
N ASP A 201 0.73 -17.34 1.24
CA ASP A 201 -0.19 -18.28 0.61
C ASP A 201 0.52 -19.47 -0.05
N LYS A 202 1.67 -19.23 -0.70
CA LYS A 202 2.56 -20.31 -1.18
C LYS A 202 3.01 -21.21 -0.02
N HIS A 203 3.36 -20.64 1.13
CA HIS A 203 3.76 -21.44 2.29
C HIS A 203 2.59 -22.23 2.90
N LYS A 204 1.36 -21.69 2.91
CA LYS A 204 0.17 -22.46 3.32
C LYS A 204 -0.05 -23.69 2.43
N VAL A 205 0.19 -23.58 1.12
CA VAL A 205 0.14 -24.74 0.21
C VAL A 205 1.22 -25.76 0.58
N PHE A 206 2.44 -25.32 0.87
CA PHE A 206 3.51 -26.19 1.35
C PHE A 206 3.12 -26.91 2.65
N GLN A 207 2.52 -26.22 3.62
CA GLN A 207 2.07 -26.83 4.88
C GLN A 207 0.97 -27.89 4.66
N LYS A 208 0.06 -27.68 3.71
CA LYS A 208 -0.93 -28.72 3.32
C LYS A 208 -0.25 -29.97 2.76
N GLU A 209 0.77 -29.79 1.92
CA GLU A 209 1.56 -30.89 1.38
C GLU A 209 2.37 -31.61 2.46
N LEU A 210 2.94 -30.87 3.42
CA LEU A 210 3.58 -31.43 4.62
C LEU A 210 2.56 -32.28 5.41
N GLY A 211 1.36 -31.75 5.67
CA GLY A 211 0.29 -32.48 6.36
C GLY A 211 -0.08 -33.81 5.69
N LYS A 212 -0.18 -33.85 4.35
CA LYS A 212 -0.46 -35.08 3.60
C LYS A 212 0.64 -36.13 3.79
N ARG A 213 1.91 -35.72 3.69
CA ARG A 213 3.08 -36.62 3.82
C ARG A 213 3.32 -37.14 5.24
N ALA A 214 2.81 -36.45 6.27
CA ALA A 214 2.89 -36.89 7.65
C ALA A 214 2.26 -38.29 7.86
N SER A 215 1.18 -38.59 7.13
CA SER A 215 0.54 -39.92 7.17
C SER A 215 1.44 -41.01 6.60
N CYS A 216 2.13 -40.74 5.48
CA CYS A 216 3.07 -41.66 4.84
C CYS A 216 4.22 -42.03 5.77
N ILE A 217 4.82 -41.05 6.45
CA ILE A 217 5.92 -41.28 7.40
C ILE A 217 5.45 -42.11 8.60
N LYS A 218 4.25 -41.86 9.12
CA LYS A 218 3.69 -42.68 10.21
C LYS A 218 3.50 -44.13 9.79
N THR A 219 2.99 -44.37 8.59
CA THR A 219 2.83 -45.73 8.05
C THR A 219 4.18 -46.40 7.83
N LEU A 220 5.15 -45.70 7.24
CA LEU A 220 6.50 -46.22 7.00
C LEU A 220 7.20 -46.61 8.31
N LYS A 221 7.13 -45.75 9.34
CA LYS A 221 7.65 -46.03 10.69
C LYS A 221 7.00 -47.23 11.36
N ARG A 222 5.71 -47.49 11.10
CA ARG A 222 5.00 -48.66 11.63
C ARG A 222 5.51 -49.92 10.92
N SER A 223 5.56 -49.90 9.59
CA SER A 223 6.06 -51.01 8.78
C SER A 223 7.47 -51.44 9.18
N VAL A 224 8.39 -50.49 9.44
CA VAL A 224 9.75 -50.83 9.89
C VAL A 224 9.77 -51.43 11.29
N ARG A 225 8.98 -50.91 12.23
CA ARG A 225 8.86 -51.54 13.55
C ARG A 225 8.33 -52.97 13.47
N ASP A 226 7.33 -53.21 12.62
CA ASP A 226 6.75 -54.54 12.45
C ASP A 226 7.76 -55.52 11.81
N LEU A 227 8.59 -55.05 10.86
CA LEU A 227 9.67 -55.83 10.26
C LEU A 227 10.80 -56.12 11.26
N THR A 228 11.27 -55.12 12.01
CA THR A 228 12.35 -55.26 12.98
C THR A 228 11.93 -56.07 14.21
N ALA A 229 10.65 -56.03 14.62
CA ALA A 229 10.14 -56.86 15.70
C ALA A 229 10.13 -58.35 15.36
N ARG A 230 10.06 -58.70 14.07
CA ARG A 230 10.05 -60.08 13.57
C ARG A 230 11.45 -60.63 13.27
N SER A 231 12.45 -59.77 13.07
CA SER A 231 13.78 -60.20 12.62
C SER A 231 14.91 -59.35 13.22
N SER A 232 15.90 -60.01 13.84
CA SER A 232 17.10 -59.39 14.45
C SER A 232 18.28 -59.19 13.48
N SER A 233 18.03 -59.22 12.17
CA SER A 233 19.05 -59.13 11.11
C SER A 233 19.83 -57.79 11.08
N VAL A 234 21.00 -57.81 10.43
CA VAL A 234 21.82 -56.60 10.17
C VAL A 234 21.07 -55.58 9.29
N ASP A 235 20.27 -56.05 8.34
CA ASP A 235 19.44 -55.20 7.48
C ASP A 235 18.32 -54.51 8.26
N SER A 236 17.77 -55.16 9.29
CA SER A 236 16.82 -54.51 10.22
C SER A 236 17.45 -53.26 10.87
N GLN A 237 18.75 -53.29 11.17
CA GLN A 237 19.46 -52.12 11.70
C GLN A 237 19.70 -51.05 10.62
N TRP A 238 19.99 -51.43 9.37
CA TRP A 238 20.12 -50.48 8.27
C TRP A 238 18.80 -49.76 7.98
N LEU A 239 17.70 -50.50 7.86
CA LEU A 239 16.34 -49.95 7.69
C LEU A 239 15.97 -49.02 8.84
N GLN A 240 16.30 -49.40 10.07
CA GLN A 240 16.07 -48.59 11.24
C GLN A 240 16.86 -47.27 11.18
N ARG A 241 18.14 -47.30 10.83
CA ARG A 241 18.96 -46.09 10.64
C ARG A 241 18.39 -45.17 9.56
N GLN A 242 17.93 -45.72 8.43
CA GLN A 242 17.36 -44.93 7.34
C GLN A 242 16.05 -44.24 7.74
N VAL A 243 15.20 -44.92 8.52
CA VAL A 243 13.96 -44.33 9.02
C VAL A 243 14.21 -43.34 10.14
N GLU A 244 15.25 -43.55 10.95
CA GLU A 244 15.74 -42.57 11.91
C GLU A 244 16.25 -41.31 11.19
N GLU A 245 17.07 -41.46 10.15
CA GLU A 245 17.53 -40.34 9.30
C GLU A 245 16.34 -39.58 8.70
N LEU A 246 15.40 -40.29 8.07
CA LEU A 246 14.15 -39.71 7.56
C LEU A 246 13.39 -38.95 8.65
N SER A 247 13.34 -39.50 9.87
CA SER A 247 12.68 -38.86 11.01
C SER A 247 13.36 -37.56 11.42
N THR A 248 14.68 -37.59 11.57
CA THR A 248 15.46 -36.40 11.96
C THR A 248 15.29 -35.29 10.94
N ARG A 249 15.33 -35.62 9.64
CA ARG A 249 15.18 -34.66 8.56
C ARG A 249 13.74 -34.16 8.44
N TRP A 250 12.75 -35.02 8.65
CA TRP A 250 11.35 -34.63 8.76
C TRP A 250 11.13 -33.62 9.90
N ASP A 251 11.68 -33.90 11.08
CA ASP A 251 11.55 -33.03 12.24
C ASP A 251 12.25 -31.69 12.00
N LEU A 252 13.40 -31.69 11.30
CA LEU A 252 14.06 -30.47 10.85
C LEU A 252 13.17 -29.66 9.88
N VAL A 253 12.59 -30.29 8.86
CA VAL A 253 11.68 -29.61 7.93
C VAL A 253 10.44 -29.07 8.64
N CYS A 254 9.90 -29.78 9.63
CA CYS A 254 8.80 -29.26 10.47
C CYS A 254 9.24 -27.99 11.23
N LYS A 255 10.42 -28.02 11.86
CA LYS A 255 10.98 -26.85 12.58
C LYS A 255 11.22 -25.67 11.64
N LEU A 256 11.87 -25.90 10.49
CA LEU A 256 12.12 -24.87 9.49
C LEU A 256 10.82 -24.31 8.90
N SER A 257 9.80 -25.15 8.71
CA SER A 257 8.48 -24.69 8.27
C SER A 257 7.83 -23.76 9.29
N LEU A 258 7.91 -24.08 10.59
CA LEU A 258 7.40 -23.21 11.65
C LEU A 258 8.20 -21.91 11.75
N SER A 259 9.54 -22.00 11.64
CA SER A 259 10.42 -20.82 11.60
C SER A 259 10.05 -19.89 10.43
N LYS A 260 9.93 -20.45 9.22
CA LYS A 260 9.54 -19.70 8.02
C LYS A 260 8.14 -19.08 8.15
N GLN A 261 7.19 -19.78 8.76
CA GLN A 261 5.87 -19.22 9.06
C GLN A 261 5.97 -17.99 9.96
N ALA A 262 6.71 -18.08 11.07
CA ALA A 262 6.90 -16.96 11.99
C ALA A 262 7.59 -15.77 11.30
N ARG A 263 8.62 -16.03 10.49
CA ARG A 263 9.31 -15.01 9.69
C ARG A 263 8.38 -14.33 8.67
N LEU A 264 7.54 -15.10 7.96
CA LEU A 264 6.57 -14.56 7.02
C LEU A 264 5.48 -13.72 7.71
N GLU A 265 5.01 -14.15 8.88
CA GLU A 265 4.04 -13.37 9.66
C GLU A 265 4.63 -12.06 10.18
N ALA A 266 5.88 -12.08 10.64
CA ALA A 266 6.61 -10.87 11.04
C ALA A 266 6.83 -9.94 9.85
N ALA A 267 7.28 -10.46 8.72
CA ALA A 267 7.47 -9.70 7.48
C ALA A 267 6.16 -9.09 6.97
N LEU A 268 5.04 -9.82 7.08
CA LEU A 268 3.73 -9.30 6.68
C LEU A 268 3.30 -8.14 7.56
N ARG A 269 3.47 -8.28 8.90
CA ARG A 269 3.19 -7.19 9.84
C ARG A 269 4.03 -5.94 9.54
N GLN A 270 5.33 -6.11 9.31
CA GLN A 270 6.22 -5.00 8.94
C GLN A 270 5.79 -4.34 7.62
N ALA A 271 5.42 -5.14 6.61
CA ALA A 271 4.98 -4.61 5.32
C ALA A 271 3.64 -3.85 5.44
N GLU A 272 2.70 -4.34 6.25
CA GLU A 272 1.43 -3.66 6.53
C GLU A 272 1.64 -2.35 7.33
N GLU A 273 2.53 -2.37 8.32
CA GLU A 273 2.90 -1.20 9.09
C GLU A 273 3.56 -0.15 8.19
N PHE A 274 4.55 -0.55 7.39
CA PHE A 274 5.22 0.33 6.42
C PHE A 274 4.23 0.95 5.44
N HIS A 275 3.36 0.13 4.85
CA HIS A 275 2.32 0.60 3.93
C HIS A 275 1.39 1.62 4.61
N THR A 276 0.91 1.32 5.82
CA THR A 276 0.03 2.20 6.59
C THR A 276 0.71 3.51 6.95
N LEU A 277 1.95 3.46 7.44
CA LEU A 277 2.75 4.64 7.79
C LEU A 277 2.98 5.54 6.58
N VAL A 278 3.43 4.98 5.45
CA VAL A 278 3.68 5.73 4.21
C VAL A 278 2.40 6.41 3.72
N HIS A 279 1.29 5.68 3.61
CA HIS A 279 0.05 6.26 3.10
C HIS A 279 -0.57 7.29 4.05
N SER A 280 -0.50 7.03 5.36
CA SER A 280 -0.98 7.97 6.37
C SER A 280 -0.16 9.27 6.36
N PHE A 281 1.16 9.16 6.26
CA PHE A 281 2.08 10.29 6.15
C PHE A 281 1.83 11.12 4.89
N LEU A 282 1.76 10.48 3.72
CA LEU A 282 1.45 11.17 2.46
C LEU A 282 0.07 11.85 2.48
N GLY A 283 -0.92 11.24 3.15
CA GLY A 283 -2.23 11.85 3.38
C GLY A 283 -2.15 13.12 4.23
N ARG A 284 -1.42 13.09 5.35
CA ARG A 284 -1.18 14.27 6.20
C ARG A 284 -0.41 15.38 5.47
N LEU A 285 0.59 15.03 4.66
CA LEU A 285 1.31 16.01 3.83
C LEU A 285 0.39 16.71 2.83
N THR A 286 -0.52 15.95 2.21
CA THR A 286 -1.51 16.51 1.29
C THR A 286 -2.45 17.48 2.00
N GLU A 287 -2.85 17.19 3.24
CA GLU A 287 -3.67 18.12 4.03
C GLU A 287 -2.87 19.36 4.45
N SER A 288 -1.61 19.18 4.86
CA SER A 288 -0.69 20.26 5.19
C SER A 288 -0.46 21.19 3.99
N GLU A 289 -0.39 20.67 2.77
CA GLU A 289 -0.32 21.48 1.55
C GLU A 289 -1.57 22.37 1.38
N LYS A 290 -2.76 21.83 1.67
CA LYS A 290 -4.01 22.61 1.57
C LYS A 290 -4.05 23.71 2.62
N THR A 291 -3.65 23.44 3.86
CA THR A 291 -3.63 24.45 4.92
C THR A 291 -2.59 25.53 4.65
N LEU A 292 -1.41 25.17 4.12
CA LEU A 292 -0.38 26.11 3.68
C LEU A 292 -0.83 27.12 2.65
N LYS A 293 -1.75 26.73 1.74
CA LYS A 293 -2.33 27.64 0.75
C LYS A 293 -3.10 28.79 1.41
N TYR A 294 -3.63 28.59 2.62
CA TYR A 294 -4.54 29.52 3.29
C TYR A 294 -4.07 30.00 4.69
N GLY A 295 -2.94 29.53 5.22
CA GLY A 295 -2.52 29.82 6.60
C GLY A 295 -1.05 29.59 6.93
N VAL A 296 -0.74 29.72 8.23
CA VAL A 296 0.60 29.50 8.84
C VAL A 296 0.83 28.00 9.04
N PHE A 297 2.05 27.52 8.76
CA PHE A 297 2.42 26.12 9.03
C PHE A 297 2.43 25.89 10.55
N PRO A 298 1.68 24.92 11.09
CA PRO A 298 1.66 24.64 12.52
C PRO A 298 2.99 24.01 12.98
N GLU A 299 3.28 24.08 14.29
CA GLU A 299 4.43 23.47 14.99
C GLU A 299 4.55 21.92 14.85
N GLU A 300 3.82 21.31 13.92
CA GLU A 300 3.81 19.88 13.63
C GLU A 300 5.03 19.40 12.83
N GLU A 301 5.96 20.29 12.44
CA GLU A 301 7.20 19.97 11.71
C GLU A 301 8.00 18.85 12.39
N ALA A 302 8.18 18.95 13.71
CA ALA A 302 8.94 17.97 14.48
C ALA A 302 8.27 16.58 14.50
N CYS A 303 6.94 16.55 14.55
CA CYS A 303 6.18 15.29 14.55
C CYS A 303 6.25 14.61 13.18
N GLN A 304 6.11 15.39 12.09
CA GLN A 304 6.20 14.87 10.72
C GLN A 304 7.62 14.39 10.36
N GLN A 305 8.66 15.03 10.91
CA GLN A 305 10.04 14.61 10.72
C GLN A 305 10.34 13.26 11.40
N LEU A 306 9.86 13.06 12.63
CA LEU A 306 9.98 11.77 13.32
C LEU A 306 9.26 10.64 12.57
N GLU A 307 8.09 10.91 12.00
CA GLU A 307 7.38 9.92 11.18
C GLU A 307 8.15 9.53 9.91
N LEU A 308 8.82 10.48 9.25
CA LEU A 308 9.68 10.20 8.10
C LEU A 308 10.90 9.35 8.48
N GLU A 309 11.48 9.58 9.65
CA GLU A 309 12.55 8.77 10.21
C GLU A 309 12.07 7.34 10.46
N CYS A 310 10.88 7.15 11.05
CA CYS A 310 10.25 5.84 11.22
C CYS A 310 9.98 5.12 9.88
N ILE A 311 9.48 5.83 8.86
CA ILE A 311 9.29 5.25 7.52
C ILE A 311 10.62 4.81 6.92
N THR A 312 11.67 5.62 7.10
CA THR A 312 13.00 5.31 6.56
C THR A 312 13.61 4.11 7.28
N SER A 313 13.56 4.07 8.61
CA SER A 313 14.13 2.98 9.41
C SER A 313 13.42 1.66 9.14
N LEU A 314 12.09 1.65 9.11
CA LEU A 314 11.30 0.45 8.80
C LEU A 314 11.54 0.00 7.36
N GLY A 315 11.65 0.93 6.40
CA GLY A 315 12.01 0.62 5.01
C GLY A 315 13.40 -0.03 4.89
N GLU A 316 14.39 0.45 5.65
CA GLU A 316 15.73 -0.14 5.71
C GLU A 316 15.72 -1.52 6.37
N GLU A 317 14.94 -1.71 7.44
CA GLU A 317 14.77 -3.00 8.10
C GLU A 317 14.16 -4.04 7.14
N ILE A 318 13.09 -3.69 6.42
CA ILE A 318 12.48 -4.57 5.41
C ILE A 318 13.51 -4.94 4.34
N LEU A 319 14.34 -3.98 3.89
CA LEU A 319 15.37 -4.20 2.87
C LEU A 319 16.44 -5.23 3.26
N THR A 320 16.68 -5.47 4.56
CA THR A 320 17.66 -6.48 5.02
C THR A 320 17.25 -7.92 4.68
N THR A 321 15.95 -8.20 4.59
CA THR A 321 15.40 -9.53 4.31
C THR A 321 14.51 -9.54 3.05
N CYS A 322 14.61 -8.48 2.24
CA CYS A 322 13.71 -8.22 1.13
C CYS A 322 13.96 -9.14 -0.06
N HIS A 323 12.86 -9.62 -0.64
CA HIS A 323 12.89 -10.35 -1.89
C HIS A 323 13.32 -9.42 -3.04
N PRO A 324 14.17 -9.88 -3.98
CA PRO A 324 14.69 -9.08 -5.08
C PRO A 324 13.62 -8.29 -5.86
N ASP A 325 12.46 -8.90 -6.07
CA ASP A 325 11.34 -8.32 -6.83
C ASP A 325 10.70 -7.10 -6.15
N SER A 326 10.78 -6.98 -4.82
CA SER A 326 10.21 -5.84 -4.07
C SER A 326 11.22 -4.75 -3.71
N ILE A 327 12.53 -4.98 -3.92
CA ILE A 327 13.58 -4.04 -3.50
C ILE A 327 13.35 -2.64 -4.10
N ILE A 328 13.05 -2.59 -5.40
CA ILE A 328 12.82 -1.33 -6.11
C ILE A 328 11.58 -0.63 -5.55
N THR A 329 10.50 -1.38 -5.33
CA THR A 329 9.23 -0.87 -4.80
C THR A 329 9.43 -0.23 -3.42
N ILE A 330 10.05 -0.93 -2.46
CA ILE A 330 10.30 -0.41 -1.12
C ILE A 330 11.18 0.86 -1.16
N LYS A 331 12.29 0.83 -1.92
CA LYS A 331 13.15 2.01 -2.10
C LYS A 331 12.41 3.20 -2.72
N SER A 332 11.53 2.93 -3.68
CA SER A 332 10.73 3.98 -4.33
C SER A 332 9.78 4.65 -3.35
N TRP A 333 9.09 3.89 -2.48
CA TRP A 333 8.19 4.45 -1.47
C TRP A 333 8.90 5.32 -0.45
N VAL A 334 10.07 4.88 0.04
CA VAL A 334 10.93 5.70 0.92
C VAL A 334 11.35 6.99 0.22
N THR A 335 11.74 6.90 -1.05
CA THR A 335 12.16 8.07 -1.85
C THR A 335 11.01 9.04 -2.09
N VAL A 336 9.81 8.54 -2.38
CA VAL A 336 8.59 9.34 -2.55
C VAL A 336 8.23 10.05 -1.24
N ALA A 337 8.25 9.35 -0.11
CA ALA A 337 7.97 9.98 1.19
C ALA A 337 8.96 11.12 1.50
N LYS A 338 10.27 10.89 1.28
CA LYS A 338 11.32 11.90 1.47
C LYS A 338 11.14 13.12 0.56
N SER A 339 10.96 12.90 -0.74
CA SER A 339 10.81 13.98 -1.72
C SER A 339 9.54 14.80 -1.47
N ARG A 340 8.41 14.15 -1.20
CA ARG A 340 7.15 14.84 -0.87
C ARG A 340 7.24 15.68 0.39
N PHE A 341 7.90 15.17 1.43
CA PHE A 341 8.13 15.96 2.64
C PHE A 341 8.97 17.21 2.37
N GLN A 342 10.05 17.06 1.58
CA GLN A 342 10.90 18.18 1.19
C GLN A 342 10.16 19.25 0.38
N GLU A 343 9.28 18.84 -0.54
CA GLU A 343 8.41 19.76 -1.29
C GLU A 343 7.54 20.60 -0.34
N VAL A 344 6.80 19.94 0.57
CA VAL A 344 5.93 20.64 1.53
C VAL A 344 6.71 21.57 2.45
N LEU A 345 7.87 21.12 2.93
CA LEU A 345 8.76 21.93 3.77
C LEU A 345 9.26 23.18 3.02
N SER A 346 9.60 23.06 1.74
CA SER A 346 10.01 24.21 0.93
C SER A 346 8.88 25.23 0.74
N TRP A 347 7.64 24.77 0.55
CA TRP A 347 6.47 25.63 0.47
C TRP A 347 6.16 26.31 1.81
N ALA A 348 6.32 25.59 2.93
CA ALA A 348 6.16 26.15 4.26
C ALA A 348 7.17 27.28 4.52
N GLN A 349 8.45 27.05 4.18
CA GLN A 349 9.50 28.06 4.30
C GLN A 349 9.19 29.31 3.45
N GLN A 350 8.83 29.13 2.19
CA GLN A 350 8.50 30.23 1.27
C GLN A 350 7.29 31.03 1.78
N GLN A 351 6.27 30.35 2.31
CA GLN A 351 5.11 31.00 2.90
C GLN A 351 5.47 31.77 4.19
N GLY A 352 6.30 31.18 5.04
CA GLY A 352 6.81 31.83 6.25
C GLY A 352 7.62 33.10 5.93
N GLU A 353 8.47 33.06 4.90
CA GLU A 353 9.21 34.24 4.41
C GLU A 353 8.27 35.32 3.88
N ARG A 354 7.25 34.95 3.09
CA ARG A 354 6.25 35.89 2.58
C ARG A 354 5.51 36.59 3.71
N LEU A 355 5.06 35.85 4.71
CA LEU A 355 4.37 36.41 5.88
C LEU A 355 5.29 37.30 6.72
N ARG A 356 6.55 36.91 6.91
CA ARG A 356 7.56 37.75 7.59
C ARG A 356 7.80 39.05 6.84
N ALA A 357 7.91 39.02 5.51
CA ALA A 357 8.06 40.22 4.69
C ALA A 357 6.84 41.14 4.78
N GLN A 358 5.62 40.59 4.74
CA GLN A 358 4.39 41.35 4.92
C GLN A 358 4.29 41.98 6.31
N ALA A 359 4.63 41.22 7.37
CA ALA A 359 4.66 41.73 8.73
C ALA A 359 5.69 42.85 8.91
N ALA A 360 6.89 42.70 8.34
CA ALA A 360 7.93 43.72 8.35
C ALA A 360 7.51 44.99 7.59
N ALA A 361 6.84 44.85 6.45
CA ALA A 361 6.30 45.98 5.70
C ALA A 361 5.23 46.74 6.51
N LEU A 362 4.29 46.03 7.13
CA LEU A 362 3.27 46.64 8.01
C LEU A 362 3.89 47.28 9.25
N ALA A 363 4.96 46.72 9.81
CA ALA A 363 5.70 47.32 10.92
C ALA A 363 6.42 48.61 10.50
N ALA A 364 7.07 48.62 9.33
CA ALA A 364 7.68 49.82 8.77
C ALA A 364 6.64 50.92 8.46
N GLU A 365 5.47 50.57 7.92
CA GLU A 365 4.36 51.52 7.73
C GLU A 365 3.89 52.12 9.05
N ARG A 366 3.82 51.32 10.13
CA ARG A 366 3.48 51.80 11.47
C ARG A 366 4.55 52.75 12.01
N GLU A 367 5.82 52.40 11.90
CA GLU A 367 6.93 53.25 12.34
C GLU A 367 6.96 54.59 11.57
N GLU A 368 6.78 54.58 10.25
CA GLU A 368 6.67 55.80 9.44
C GLU A 368 5.47 56.66 9.89
N THR A 369 4.35 56.04 10.25
CA THR A 369 3.15 56.73 10.78
C THR A 369 3.44 57.40 12.12
N GLU A 370 4.11 56.70 13.04
CA GLU A 370 4.50 57.21 14.35
C GLU A 370 5.48 58.38 14.23
N GLN A 371 6.51 58.25 13.38
CA GLN A 371 7.48 59.33 13.12
C GLN A 371 6.80 60.61 12.58
N LEU A 372 5.79 60.46 11.71
CA LEU A 372 5.02 61.60 11.21
C LEU A 372 4.14 62.23 12.30
N LEU A 373 3.54 61.42 13.19
CA LEU A 373 2.77 61.93 14.33
C LEU A 373 3.66 62.71 15.32
N ASP A 374 4.87 62.23 15.58
CA ASP A 374 5.85 62.94 16.41
C ASP A 374 6.24 64.27 15.77
N TRP A 375 6.49 64.27 14.45
CA TRP A 375 6.78 65.50 13.71
C TRP A 375 5.60 66.49 13.75
N ILE A 376 4.37 66.01 13.56
CA ILE A 376 3.16 66.86 13.66
C ILE A 376 3.05 67.45 15.06
N THR A 377 3.33 66.67 16.10
CA THR A 377 3.32 67.17 17.49
C THR A 377 4.31 68.32 17.68
N ALA A 378 5.56 68.15 17.23
CA ALA A 378 6.57 69.21 17.30
C ALA A 378 6.19 70.43 16.44
N ALA A 379 5.57 70.22 15.27
CA ALA A 379 5.13 71.29 14.38
C ALA A 379 3.93 72.08 14.94
N GLU A 380 2.98 71.40 15.59
CA GLU A 380 1.86 72.02 16.33
C GLU A 380 2.39 72.90 17.48
N GLU A 381 3.38 72.42 18.24
CA GLU A 381 4.02 73.20 19.30
C GLU A 381 4.75 74.43 18.76
N ALA A 382 5.54 74.26 17.68
CA ALA A 382 6.26 75.37 17.03
C ALA A 382 5.30 76.43 16.46
N LEU A 383 4.20 76.00 15.82
CA LEU A 383 3.16 76.90 15.33
C LEU A 383 2.42 77.59 16.48
N GLY A 384 2.15 76.87 17.58
CA GLY A 384 1.49 77.41 18.78
C GLY A 384 2.32 78.49 19.48
N LEU A 385 3.65 78.35 19.54
CA LEU A 385 4.54 79.40 20.03
C LEU A 385 4.49 80.64 19.13
N ARG A 386 4.47 80.45 17.81
CA ARG A 386 4.40 81.54 16.83
C ARG A 386 3.05 82.23 16.76
N ASP A 387 1.97 81.55 17.13
CA ASP A 387 0.65 82.16 17.19
C ASP A 387 0.50 83.09 18.40
N GLN A 388 1.32 82.90 19.43
CA GLN A 388 1.39 83.79 20.60
C GLN A 388 2.17 85.09 20.30
N GLU A 389 2.93 85.15 19.20
CA GLU A 389 3.63 86.36 18.80
C GLU A 389 2.64 87.41 18.26
N PRO A 390 2.70 88.67 18.75
CA PRO A 390 1.81 89.74 18.30
C PRO A 390 1.94 89.94 16.80
N LEU A 391 0.82 90.29 16.15
CA LEU A 391 0.80 90.55 14.71
C LEU A 391 1.79 91.68 14.38
N PRO A 392 2.62 91.54 13.32
CA PRO A 392 3.67 92.50 13.03
C PRO A 392 3.14 93.92 12.82
N GLU A 393 3.90 94.90 13.30
CA GLU A 393 3.69 96.33 13.03
C GLU A 393 4.51 96.82 11.81
N GLU A 394 5.46 96.01 11.33
CA GLU A 394 6.36 96.29 10.20
C GLU A 394 6.29 95.18 9.13
N ALA A 395 6.48 95.52 7.86
CA ALA A 395 6.18 94.66 6.70
C ALA A 395 7.13 93.45 6.48
N ASP A 396 8.26 93.37 7.19
CA ASP A 396 9.38 92.47 6.86
C ASP A 396 9.36 91.09 7.56
N THR A 397 8.32 90.76 8.31
CA THR A 397 8.29 89.64 9.26
C THR A 397 7.56 88.38 8.77
N THR A 398 7.27 88.25 7.47
CA THR A 398 6.56 87.08 6.92
C THR A 398 7.44 85.86 6.66
N ALA A 399 8.75 86.05 6.54
CA ALA A 399 9.70 84.99 6.20
C ALA A 399 9.61 83.75 7.11
N PRO A 400 9.45 83.86 8.44
CA PRO A 400 9.37 82.69 9.31
C PRO A 400 8.17 81.79 8.99
N LEU A 401 6.98 82.34 8.69
CA LEU A 401 5.80 81.54 8.34
C LEU A 401 5.91 80.95 6.94
N GLN A 402 6.50 81.68 5.98
CA GLN A 402 6.77 81.16 4.65
C GLN A 402 7.66 79.91 4.71
N VAL A 403 8.71 79.93 5.52
CA VAL A 403 9.58 78.76 5.76
C VAL A 403 8.80 77.59 6.35
N PHE A 404 7.91 77.84 7.32
CA PHE A 404 7.06 76.79 7.91
C PHE A 404 6.08 76.18 6.90
N MET A 405 5.51 76.99 6.01
CA MET A 405 4.66 76.51 4.93
C MET A 405 5.43 75.70 3.88
N GLU A 406 6.67 76.07 3.58
CA GLU A 406 7.56 75.27 2.73
C GLU A 406 7.87 73.91 3.38
N GLU A 407 8.10 73.89 4.69
CA GLU A 407 8.29 72.66 5.47
C GLU A 407 7.05 71.76 5.45
N LEU A 408 5.84 72.32 5.62
CA LEU A 408 4.57 71.59 5.47
C LEU A 408 4.41 71.01 4.06
N ASN A 409 4.66 71.81 3.03
CA ASN A 409 4.61 71.34 1.64
C ASN A 409 5.65 70.25 1.35
N ARG A 410 6.83 70.31 2.00
CA ARG A 410 7.87 69.27 1.89
C ARG A 410 7.46 67.96 2.57
N LYS A 411 6.64 68.01 3.62
CA LYS A 411 6.15 66.83 4.36
C LYS A 411 4.86 66.21 3.81
N GLN A 412 4.11 66.95 2.99
CA GLN A 412 2.95 66.46 2.26
C GLN A 412 3.17 65.11 1.51
N PRO A 413 4.24 64.89 0.73
CA PRO A 413 4.46 63.62 0.04
C PRO A 413 4.70 62.43 0.98
N ASP A 414 5.30 62.66 2.16
CA ASP A 414 5.53 61.61 3.17
C ASP A 414 4.19 61.14 3.74
N VAL A 415 3.28 62.07 4.06
CA VAL A 415 1.92 61.75 4.53
C VAL A 415 1.10 61.08 3.44
N GLU A 416 1.23 61.50 2.18
CA GLU A 416 0.58 60.86 1.03
C GLU A 416 1.07 59.43 0.76
N LYS A 417 2.36 59.16 1.00
CA LYS A 417 2.97 57.84 0.85
C LYS A 417 2.37 56.85 1.85
N VAL A 418 2.31 57.24 3.13
CA VAL A 418 1.77 56.41 4.22
C VAL A 418 0.25 56.23 4.09
N THR A 419 -0.47 57.26 3.64
CA THR A 419 -1.93 57.22 3.46
C THR A 419 -2.38 56.67 2.10
N LYS A 420 -1.44 56.26 1.24
CA LYS A 420 -1.72 55.68 -0.09
C LYS A 420 -2.60 54.43 -0.01
N SER A 421 -2.46 53.65 1.05
CA SER A 421 -3.29 52.46 1.32
C SER A 421 -4.77 52.79 1.52
N CYS A 422 -5.09 54.01 2.00
CA CYS A 422 -6.46 54.48 2.23
C CYS A 422 -7.20 54.84 0.91
N LYS A 423 -6.47 54.97 -0.21
CA LYS A 423 -7.07 55.25 -1.54
C LYS A 423 -7.63 53.99 -2.22
N ARG A 424 -7.40 52.80 -1.65
CA ARG A 424 -7.66 51.52 -2.33
C ARG A 424 -8.80 50.76 -1.65
N ASN A 425 -10.04 51.25 -1.83
CA ASN A 425 -11.25 50.42 -1.93
C ASN A 425 -12.47 51.28 -2.34
N PRO A 426 -13.13 50.91 -3.45
CA PRO A 426 -14.54 50.59 -3.34
C PRO A 426 -14.75 49.16 -3.87
N ILE A 427 -14.91 48.21 -2.96
CA ILE A 427 -15.45 46.90 -3.32
C ILE A 427 -16.96 46.99 -3.12
N ILE A 428 -17.66 46.91 -4.26
CA ILE A 428 -19.12 46.86 -4.49
C ILE A 428 -19.80 48.24 -4.63
N ALA A 429 -19.98 48.67 -5.89
CA ALA A 429 -21.07 49.55 -6.30
C ALA A 429 -21.85 48.85 -7.44
N PRO A 430 -23.19 48.75 -7.38
CA PRO A 430 -23.99 48.29 -8.51
C PRO A 430 -23.89 49.28 -9.68
N PRO A 431 -23.98 48.82 -10.94
CA PRO A 431 -23.94 49.72 -12.08
C PRO A 431 -25.27 50.48 -12.13
N HIS A 432 -25.22 51.81 -12.01
CA HIS A 432 -26.11 52.80 -12.65
C HIS A 432 -26.13 54.10 -11.84
N ALA A 433 -25.29 55.06 -12.22
CA ALA A 433 -25.59 56.48 -12.12
C ALA A 433 -24.74 57.23 -13.16
N PRO A 434 -25.31 58.17 -13.93
CA PRO A 434 -24.59 58.88 -14.98
C PRO A 434 -23.68 59.98 -14.40
N ASP A 435 -22.51 60.12 -15.03
CA ASP A 435 -21.56 61.22 -14.82
C ASP A 435 -22.21 62.60 -14.88
N PRO A 436 -21.80 63.54 -14.00
CA PRO A 436 -21.77 64.95 -14.32
C PRO A 436 -20.34 65.35 -14.66
N GLN A 437 -20.03 65.38 -15.96
CA GLN A 437 -19.00 66.28 -16.47
C GLN A 437 -19.49 67.71 -16.31
N THR A 438 -18.88 68.46 -15.37
CA THR A 438 -18.93 69.92 -15.39
C THR A 438 -17.56 70.49 -15.09
N SER A 439 -16.85 70.80 -16.16
CA SER A 439 -15.70 71.70 -16.18
C SER A 439 -16.15 73.11 -15.76
N GLY A 440 -15.86 73.48 -14.52
CA GLY A 440 -15.98 74.85 -14.03
C GLY A 440 -14.70 75.24 -13.31
N LYS A 441 -13.85 76.07 -13.94
CA LYS A 441 -12.74 76.74 -13.28
C LYS A 441 -13.32 77.70 -12.24
N ALA A 442 -13.40 77.27 -10.98
CA ALA A 442 -13.62 78.15 -9.83
C ALA A 442 -12.26 78.67 -9.35
N GLN A 443 -12.14 79.99 -9.26
CA GLN A 443 -11.00 80.67 -8.67
C GLN A 443 -10.94 80.43 -7.16
N GLY A 444 -9.78 79.96 -6.69
CA GLY A 444 -9.15 80.37 -5.44
C GLY A 444 -9.89 80.10 -4.12
N THR A 445 -10.05 78.83 -3.75
CA THR A 445 -10.11 78.42 -2.34
C THR A 445 -8.95 77.46 -2.08
N ALA A 446 -8.12 77.73 -1.06
CA ALA A 446 -7.01 76.86 -0.69
C ALA A 446 -7.58 75.49 -0.28
N ALA A 447 -7.39 74.49 -1.12
CA ALA A 447 -7.89 73.14 -0.86
C ALA A 447 -7.05 72.52 0.27
N VAL A 448 -7.71 72.06 1.34
CA VAL A 448 -7.07 71.25 2.38
C VAL A 448 -6.61 69.93 1.72
N PRO A 449 -5.32 69.59 1.77
CA PRO A 449 -4.83 68.32 1.22
C PRO A 449 -5.46 67.12 1.93
N LEU A 450 -5.66 66.01 1.21
CA LEU A 450 -6.11 64.71 1.75
C LEU A 450 -7.58 64.64 2.25
N GLY A 451 -8.50 65.41 1.67
CA GLY A 451 -9.94 65.26 1.96
C GLY A 451 -10.55 63.97 1.37
N GLY A 452 -11.33 63.24 2.16
CA GLY A 452 -12.14 62.10 1.69
C GLY A 452 -11.48 60.71 1.72
N LEU A 453 -10.40 60.51 2.48
CA LEU A 453 -9.77 59.20 2.68
C LEU A 453 -10.42 58.43 3.83
N GLU A 454 -10.64 57.13 3.65
CA GLU A 454 -11.18 56.25 4.68
C GLU A 454 -10.01 55.49 5.38
N PRO A 455 -9.65 55.86 6.62
CA PRO A 455 -8.49 55.30 7.29
C PRO A 455 -8.74 53.85 7.71
N GLN A 456 -7.82 52.96 7.35
CA GLN A 456 -7.92 51.52 7.64
C GLN A 456 -7.51 51.16 9.09
N THR A 457 -6.84 52.07 9.80
CA THR A 457 -6.40 51.87 11.19
C THR A 457 -6.64 53.13 12.02
N PRO A 458 -6.86 53.00 13.35
CA PRO A 458 -7.06 54.16 14.22
C PRO A 458 -5.85 55.11 14.24
N LEU A 459 -4.63 54.56 14.11
CA LEU A 459 -3.40 55.35 14.04
C LEU A 459 -3.35 56.20 12.76
N MET A 460 -3.77 55.64 11.62
CA MET A 460 -3.85 56.37 10.35
C MET A 460 -4.94 57.45 10.38
N ALA A 461 -6.07 57.19 11.04
CA ALA A 461 -7.13 58.17 11.24
C ALA A 461 -6.62 59.36 12.06
N GLN A 462 -5.86 59.09 13.12
CA GLN A 462 -5.23 60.10 13.95
C GLN A 462 -4.23 60.95 13.14
N LEU A 463 -3.37 60.31 12.32
CA LEU A 463 -2.42 61.00 11.46
C LEU A 463 -3.13 61.97 10.51
N LEU A 464 -4.14 61.51 9.78
CA LEU A 464 -4.90 62.33 8.83
C LEU A 464 -5.59 63.51 9.51
N HIS A 465 -6.24 63.26 10.66
CA HIS A 465 -6.95 64.30 11.39
C HIS A 465 -6.00 65.40 11.88
N ARG A 466 -4.90 65.01 12.55
CA ARG A 466 -3.92 65.98 13.07
C ARG A 466 -3.20 66.73 11.94
N TRP A 467 -2.89 66.06 10.83
CA TRP A 467 -2.31 66.70 9.65
C TRP A 467 -3.23 67.79 9.08
N GLN A 468 -4.51 67.47 8.87
CA GLN A 468 -5.50 68.43 8.37
C GLN A 468 -5.69 69.60 9.33
N GLN A 469 -5.72 69.32 10.64
CA GLN A 469 -5.82 70.35 11.67
C GLN A 469 -4.61 71.30 11.63
N LEU A 470 -3.38 70.77 11.61
CA LEU A 470 -2.16 71.56 11.52
C LEU A 470 -2.14 72.43 10.26
N TRP A 471 -2.56 71.87 9.13
CA TRP A 471 -2.64 72.59 7.86
C TRP A 471 -3.63 73.77 7.93
N LEU A 472 -4.80 73.55 8.51
CA LEU A 472 -5.82 74.59 8.71
C LEU A 472 -5.33 75.70 9.64
N LEU A 473 -4.67 75.35 10.74
CA LEU A 473 -4.09 76.33 11.67
C LEU A 473 -3.01 77.18 10.99
N ALA A 474 -2.16 76.57 10.16
CA ALA A 474 -1.14 77.28 9.41
C ALA A 474 -1.73 78.26 8.39
N LEU A 475 -2.76 77.84 7.65
CA LEU A 475 -3.48 78.70 6.70
C LEU A 475 -4.19 79.86 7.40
N ASP A 476 -4.83 79.61 8.55
CA ASP A 476 -5.48 80.68 9.32
C ASP A 476 -4.48 81.73 9.80
N ARG A 477 -3.32 81.29 10.33
CA ARG A 477 -2.23 82.19 10.72
C ARG A 477 -1.73 83.00 9.52
N GLN A 478 -1.54 82.36 8.36
CA GLN A 478 -1.14 83.03 7.13
C GLN A 478 -2.14 84.11 6.72
N TYR A 479 -3.43 83.76 6.70
CA TYR A 479 -4.49 84.70 6.36
C TYR A 479 -4.52 85.89 7.33
N ARG A 480 -4.41 85.65 8.65
CA ARG A 480 -4.35 86.72 9.66
C ARG A 480 -3.15 87.66 9.45
N LEU A 481 -1.99 87.11 9.09
CA LEU A 481 -0.80 87.90 8.77
C LEU A 481 -0.96 88.69 7.48
N GLU A 482 -1.48 88.08 6.41
CA GLU A 482 -1.76 88.76 5.14
C GLU A 482 -2.76 89.90 5.34
N MET A 483 -3.81 89.69 6.14
CA MET A 483 -4.77 90.74 6.50
C MET A 483 -4.12 91.86 7.35
N ALA A 484 -3.23 91.53 8.28
CA ALA A 484 -2.50 92.52 9.06
C ALA A 484 -1.57 93.37 8.18
N LEU A 485 -0.82 92.74 7.27
CA LEU A 485 0.04 93.43 6.31
C LEU A 485 -0.75 94.26 5.31
N GLN A 486 -1.90 93.76 4.86
CA GLN A 486 -2.81 94.52 4.01
C GLN A 486 -3.31 95.78 4.74
N ARG A 487 -3.67 95.67 6.02
CA ARG A 487 -4.03 96.84 6.85
C ARG A 487 -2.86 97.82 7.01
N LEU A 488 -1.63 97.32 7.23
CA LEU A 488 -0.45 98.19 7.32
C LEU A 488 -0.17 98.91 6.00
N ARG A 489 -0.27 98.21 4.86
CA ARG A 489 -0.18 98.81 3.52
C ARG A 489 -1.27 99.84 3.28
N GLU A 490 -2.51 99.55 3.68
CA GLU A 490 -3.62 100.51 3.60
C GLU A 490 -3.35 101.75 4.47
N LEU A 491 -2.79 101.59 5.68
CA LEU A 491 -2.39 102.70 6.54
C LEU A 491 -1.23 103.51 5.95
N GLU A 492 -0.27 102.86 5.29
CA GLU A 492 0.84 103.51 4.59
C GLU A 492 0.33 104.27 3.35
N GLU A 493 -0.52 103.65 2.52
CA GLU A 493 -1.20 104.30 1.40
C GLU A 493 -2.07 105.48 1.87
N PHE A 494 -2.73 105.34 3.03
CA PHE A 494 -3.51 106.41 3.66
C PHE A 494 -2.63 107.52 4.24
N ALA A 495 -1.44 107.21 4.77
CA ALA A 495 -0.47 108.21 5.20
C ALA A 495 0.02 109.06 4.01
N HIS A 496 0.12 108.46 2.82
CA HIS A 496 0.42 109.14 1.56
C HIS A 496 -0.81 109.71 0.84
N PHE A 497 -2.01 109.58 1.43
CA PHE A 497 -3.26 110.08 0.86
C PHE A 497 -3.45 111.57 1.14
N ASP A 498 -3.31 112.39 0.09
CA ASP A 498 -3.54 113.83 0.17
C ASP A 498 -5.04 114.14 0.02
N PHE A 499 -5.69 114.44 1.15
CA PHE A 499 -7.10 114.84 1.19
C PHE A 499 -7.39 116.10 0.37
N GLY A 500 -6.42 117.01 0.19
CA GLY A 500 -6.54 118.19 -0.65
C GLY A 500 -6.56 117.87 -2.14
N VAL A 501 -5.73 116.93 -2.59
CA VAL A 501 -5.72 116.42 -3.98
C VAL A 501 -6.97 115.60 -4.27
N TRP A 502 -7.36 114.71 -3.36
CA TRP A 502 -8.61 113.95 -3.49
C TRP A 502 -9.82 114.87 -3.48
N ARG A 503 -9.91 115.84 -2.55
CA ARG A 503 -11.00 116.84 -2.51
C ARG A 503 -11.03 117.68 -3.78
N LYS A 504 -9.88 118.07 -4.36
CA LYS A 504 -9.84 118.75 -5.66
C LYS A 504 -10.39 117.86 -6.77
N ARG A 505 -9.98 116.59 -6.86
CA ARG A 505 -10.49 115.62 -7.84
C ARG A 505 -11.98 115.30 -7.63
N TYR A 506 -12.42 115.15 -6.39
CA TYR A 506 -13.82 114.90 -6.02
C TYR A 506 -14.70 116.13 -6.23
N MET A 507 -14.22 117.35 -5.94
CA MET A 507 -14.92 118.60 -6.23
C MET A 507 -14.96 118.90 -7.74
N GLN A 508 -13.90 118.59 -8.49
CA GLN A 508 -13.93 118.59 -9.96
C GLN A 508 -14.91 117.55 -10.49
N TRP A 509 -14.95 116.35 -9.91
CA TRP A 509 -15.92 115.31 -10.26
C TRP A 509 -17.36 115.72 -9.90
N ILE A 510 -17.58 116.33 -8.73
CA ILE A 510 -18.88 116.89 -8.30
C ILE A 510 -19.29 118.06 -9.17
N SER A 511 -18.37 118.94 -9.59
CA SER A 511 -18.71 120.07 -10.45
C SER A 511 -19.03 119.59 -11.87
N GLN A 512 -18.27 118.61 -12.38
CA GLN A 512 -18.59 117.89 -13.63
C GLN A 512 -19.91 117.11 -13.50
N MET A 513 -20.22 116.54 -12.34
CA MET A 513 -21.50 115.89 -12.07
C MET A 513 -22.64 116.91 -11.97
N LYS A 514 -22.45 118.09 -11.36
CA LYS A 514 -23.47 119.15 -11.34
C LYS A 514 -23.77 119.66 -12.76
N SER A 515 -22.76 119.77 -13.64
CA SER A 515 -22.98 120.11 -15.05
C SER A 515 -23.70 118.97 -15.79
N ARG A 516 -23.29 117.72 -15.61
CA ARG A 516 -23.91 116.56 -16.27
C ARG A 516 -25.30 116.23 -15.74
N VAL A 517 -25.58 116.48 -14.47
CA VAL A 517 -26.90 116.34 -13.87
C VAL A 517 -27.86 117.38 -14.45
N LEU A 518 -27.40 118.61 -14.71
CA LEU A 518 -28.19 119.61 -15.45
C LEU A 518 -28.41 119.22 -16.92
N ASP A 519 -27.43 118.58 -17.58
CA ASP A 519 -27.60 118.06 -18.94
C ASP A 519 -28.55 116.85 -18.99
N ILE A 520 -28.51 115.97 -17.97
CA ILE A 520 -29.44 114.86 -17.79
C ILE A 520 -30.85 115.41 -17.48
N PHE A 521 -30.96 116.44 -16.63
CA PHE A 521 -32.22 117.13 -16.35
C PHE A 521 -32.83 117.70 -17.63
N ARG A 522 -32.05 118.42 -18.44
CA ARG A 522 -32.47 118.98 -19.74
C ARG A 522 -32.79 117.91 -20.79
N GLY A 523 -32.19 116.72 -20.69
CA GLY A 523 -32.45 115.60 -21.61
C GLY A 523 -33.76 114.87 -21.33
N ILE A 524 -34.22 114.90 -20.06
CA ILE A 524 -35.43 114.23 -19.57
C ILE A 524 -36.63 115.21 -19.57
N ASP A 525 -36.44 116.45 -19.12
CA ASP A 525 -37.45 117.53 -19.08
C ASP A 525 -37.66 118.15 -20.49
N ARG A 526 -38.32 117.40 -21.37
CA ARG A 526 -38.59 117.79 -22.77
C ARG A 526 -39.80 118.71 -22.92
N ASP A 527 -40.66 118.76 -21.92
CA ASP A 527 -41.90 119.53 -21.83
C ASP A 527 -41.76 120.84 -21.02
N GLN A 528 -40.58 121.12 -20.47
CA GLN A 528 -40.24 122.35 -19.72
C GLN A 528 -41.12 122.58 -18.48
N ASP A 529 -41.65 121.51 -17.89
CA ASP A 529 -42.55 121.58 -16.74
C ASP A 529 -41.79 121.65 -15.40
N GLY A 530 -40.46 121.43 -15.44
CA GLY A 530 -39.55 121.51 -14.30
C GLY A 530 -39.70 120.36 -13.30
N ARG A 531 -40.34 119.24 -13.66
CA ARG A 531 -40.61 118.11 -12.76
C ARG A 531 -40.11 116.79 -13.35
N ILE A 532 -39.31 116.03 -12.59
CA ILE A 532 -38.82 114.69 -12.97
C ILE A 532 -39.15 113.69 -11.86
N SER A 533 -39.55 112.46 -12.20
CA SER A 533 -39.79 111.41 -11.21
C SER A 533 -38.47 110.84 -10.64
N GLN A 534 -38.47 110.46 -9.36
CA GLN A 534 -37.27 109.94 -8.67
C GLN A 534 -36.65 108.72 -9.38
N ARG A 535 -37.46 107.85 -9.99
CA ARG A 535 -37.00 106.67 -10.73
C ARG A 535 -36.28 107.04 -12.02
N GLU A 536 -36.84 107.93 -12.83
CA GLU A 536 -36.25 108.36 -14.11
C GLU A 536 -34.92 109.08 -13.90
N PHE A 537 -34.82 109.86 -12.81
CA PHE A 537 -33.58 110.47 -12.39
C PHE A 537 -32.50 109.44 -12.02
N ILE A 538 -32.84 108.45 -11.18
CA ILE A 538 -31.90 107.41 -10.74
C ILE A 538 -31.44 106.56 -11.93
N GLU A 539 -32.34 106.15 -12.81
CA GLU A 539 -32.01 105.33 -13.98
C GLU A 539 -31.12 106.07 -14.98
N SER A 540 -31.42 107.34 -15.28
CA SER A 540 -30.59 108.13 -16.20
C SER A 540 -29.21 108.47 -15.64
N VAL A 541 -29.11 108.65 -14.31
CA VAL A 541 -27.82 108.83 -13.62
C VAL A 541 -26.99 107.54 -13.62
N LEU A 542 -27.62 106.37 -13.54
CA LEU A 542 -26.94 105.07 -13.61
C LEU A 542 -26.57 104.67 -15.06
N ALA A 543 -27.36 105.07 -16.06
CA ALA A 543 -27.15 104.76 -17.47
C ALA A 543 -26.06 105.59 -18.16
N SER A 544 -25.65 106.73 -17.59
CA SER A 544 -24.50 107.53 -18.06
C SER A 544 -23.19 106.75 -17.88
N SER A 545 -22.82 105.97 -18.91
CA SER A 545 -21.70 105.00 -18.93
C SER A 545 -20.29 105.59 -18.76
N GLY A 546 -20.14 106.91 -18.81
CA GLY A 546 -18.82 107.57 -18.73
C GLY A 546 -18.28 107.84 -17.31
N CYS A 547 -19.06 107.66 -16.23
CA CYS A 547 -18.65 108.13 -14.89
C CYS A 547 -18.67 107.11 -13.76
N TRP A 548 -19.46 106.03 -13.85
CA TRP A 548 -19.46 104.99 -12.81
C TRP A 548 -18.23 104.08 -12.84
N GLY A 549 -17.51 104.01 -13.97
CA GLY A 549 -16.19 103.37 -14.04
C GLY A 549 -15.08 104.13 -13.28
N ALA A 550 -15.23 105.46 -13.12
CA ALA A 550 -14.34 106.26 -12.26
C ALA A 550 -14.76 106.13 -10.79
N TRP A 551 -16.07 106.06 -10.50
CA TRP A 551 -16.57 105.82 -9.15
C TRP A 551 -16.23 104.42 -8.63
N ARG A 552 -16.24 103.37 -9.48
CA ARG A 552 -15.79 102.01 -9.11
C ARG A 552 -14.29 101.95 -8.81
N ARG A 553 -13.47 102.76 -9.52
CA ARG A 553 -12.03 102.92 -9.24
C ARG A 553 -11.73 103.78 -8.02
N LEU A 554 -12.49 104.86 -7.79
CA LEU A 554 -12.35 105.74 -6.61
C LEU A 554 -12.90 105.10 -5.33
N ARG A 555 -13.98 104.31 -5.44
CA ARG A 555 -14.52 103.51 -4.33
C ARG A 555 -13.59 102.35 -3.97
N GLY A 556 -12.89 101.78 -4.96
CA GLY A 556 -11.80 100.82 -4.74
C GLY A 556 -10.57 101.42 -4.04
N GLN A 557 -10.38 102.74 -4.08
CA GLN A 557 -9.30 103.45 -3.37
C GLN A 557 -9.74 104.08 -2.03
N ALA A 558 -11.05 104.17 -1.75
CA ALA A 558 -11.56 104.85 -0.56
C ALA A 558 -12.24 103.92 0.47
N LEU A 559 -12.44 102.64 0.15
CA LEU A 559 -13.09 101.67 1.04
C LEU A 559 -12.38 100.31 1.02
N GLY A 560 -11.06 100.33 1.13
CA GLY A 560 -10.32 99.26 1.82
C GLY A 560 -10.41 99.54 3.32
N GLY A 561 -11.28 98.83 4.02
CA GLY A 561 -11.05 98.55 5.44
C GLY A 561 -11.57 99.52 6.53
N LEU A 562 -12.80 100.04 6.48
CA LEU A 562 -13.49 100.48 7.72
C LEU A 562 -15.00 100.18 7.65
N THR A 563 -15.41 99.06 8.24
CA THR A 563 -16.76 98.92 8.80
C THR A 563 -16.80 99.70 10.12
N VAL A 564 -17.69 100.69 10.21
CA VAL A 564 -17.95 101.47 11.45
C VAL A 564 -19.48 101.58 11.59
N PRO A 565 -20.02 101.43 12.81
CA PRO A 565 -21.09 100.51 13.16
C PRO A 565 -22.48 100.98 12.75
N VAL A 566 -23.43 100.04 12.70
CA VAL A 566 -24.86 100.33 12.75
C VAL A 566 -25.28 100.46 14.23
N PRO A 567 -25.62 101.65 14.75
CA PRO A 567 -26.65 101.80 15.78
C PRO A 567 -28.02 102.01 15.10
N PRO A 568 -29.13 101.72 15.80
CA PRO A 568 -30.24 100.94 15.26
C PRO A 568 -31.07 101.70 14.21
N GLN A 569 -31.44 101.00 13.14
CA GLN A 569 -32.68 101.29 12.42
C GLN A 569 -33.85 100.83 13.29
N SER A 570 -34.33 101.70 14.17
CA SER A 570 -35.76 101.73 14.46
C SER A 570 -36.46 102.43 13.30
N SER A 571 -37.54 101.80 12.85
CA SER A 571 -38.49 102.08 11.77
C SER A 571 -38.66 103.52 11.27
N PRO A 572 -39.05 103.70 10.00
CA PRO A 572 -39.29 105.02 9.43
C PRO A 572 -40.52 105.68 10.07
N PRO A 573 -40.49 106.99 10.35
CA PRO A 573 -41.68 107.81 10.37
C PRO A 573 -41.94 108.31 8.95
N THR A 574 -43.12 107.95 8.47
CA THR A 574 -43.83 108.50 7.32
C THR A 574 -43.96 110.03 7.42
N SER A 575 -43.87 110.73 6.27
CA SER A 575 -44.40 112.08 5.97
C SER A 575 -43.66 113.29 6.57
N TRP A 576 -43.48 114.46 5.92
CA TRP A 576 -44.16 115.20 4.84
C TRP A 576 -43.10 116.05 4.07
N ARG A 577 -43.24 116.50 2.81
CA ARG A 577 -44.38 116.81 1.95
C ARG A 577 -44.28 116.14 0.58
#